data_AF-A0A0P1LJ54-F1
#
_entry.id   AF-A0A0P1LJ54-F1
#
_cell.length_a   1.000
_cell.length_b   1.000
_cell.length_c   1.000
_cell.angle_alpha   90.00
_cell.angle_beta   90.00
_cell.angle_gamma   90.00
#
_symmetry.space_group_name_H-M   'P 1'
#
loop_
_entity.id
_entity.type
_entity.pdbx_description
1 polymer ?
#
loop_
_entity_poly.entity_id
_entity_poly.type
_entity_poly.pdbx_seq_one_letter_code
_entity_poly.pdbx_strand_id
1 'polypeptide(L)'
;MVFAKIIIGDSRKMIELKDSSIDLVVTSPPYWHIKNYGVEGQIGYGQSLHEYLKSLYIVWKECFRVLKPGTRLCINIGDQFLRGIIYGKYKVAPLHSELIVQCEKIGFDYMGSIIWHKKTTMNTTGGANVMGSYPYPPNGLIEIDYEFILIFKKPGKKTPPSKEIKEKSKLTKEEWKEYFSGHWNFPGERQIEHEAMFPEELPKRLIRMFTFVGDTVLDPFLGSGTTVKAALNLERNAIGYEINEKFLPIIKKKIDINQNLFENKKIEITKRNQQIKIEPVTDYIPNIKDAMPQTNPELFKFERERLYTVKEVLSENSIKLDTGLIVKLLGVKITKKDEAKQYLEKFVKGKKVFLKFDPSYQPENNITPAYVFLKNKIFINKEMIKQGFADIQEGNFLYKNNFAKVKTLAEKNG
;
A
#
# COMPACT_ATOMS: atom_id res chain seq x y z
N MET A 1 3.23 -5.61 34.44
CA MET A 1 3.64 -4.45 33.62
C MET A 1 3.97 -4.94 32.22
N VAL A 2 3.35 -4.39 31.19
CA VAL A 2 3.62 -4.73 29.78
C VAL A 2 4.45 -3.62 29.13
N PHE A 3 5.24 -3.96 28.11
CA PHE A 3 5.98 -2.96 27.34
C PHE A 3 5.61 -2.97 25.86
N ALA A 4 5.71 -1.80 25.25
CA ALA A 4 5.71 -1.64 23.80
C ALA A 4 6.98 -0.92 23.35
N LYS A 5 7.64 -1.44 22.31
CA LYS A 5 8.76 -0.78 21.65
C LYS A 5 8.39 -0.44 20.21
N ILE A 6 8.40 0.85 19.88
CA ILE A 6 8.13 1.35 18.53
C ILE A 6 9.44 1.78 17.91
N ILE A 7 9.79 1.16 16.79
CA ILE A 7 11.06 1.41 16.11
C ILE A 7 10.76 2.11 14.79
N ILE A 8 11.23 3.33 14.66
CA ILE A 8 11.23 4.04 13.38
C ILE A 8 12.46 3.61 12.59
N GLY A 9 12.25 2.71 11.65
CA GLY A 9 13.32 2.07 10.89
C GLY A 9 12.82 0.99 9.94
N ASP A 10 13.70 0.59 9.03
CA ASP A 10 13.43 -0.43 8.02
C ASP A 10 13.45 -1.85 8.62
N SER A 11 12.34 -2.58 8.49
CA SER A 11 12.16 -3.94 9.01
C SER A 11 12.87 -5.02 8.18
N ARG A 12 13.44 -4.69 7.01
CA ARG A 12 14.36 -5.59 6.27
C ARG A 12 15.62 -5.92 7.07
N LYS A 13 15.90 -5.20 8.16
CA LYS A 13 16.98 -5.50 9.09
C LYS A 13 16.62 -5.01 10.49
N MET A 14 16.34 -5.94 11.40
CA MET A 14 15.83 -5.69 12.75
C MET A 14 16.97 -5.79 13.79
N ILE A 15 17.98 -4.91 13.70
CA ILE A 15 19.19 -4.95 14.55
C ILE A 15 18.91 -4.72 16.03
N GLU A 16 17.80 -4.07 16.37
CA GLU A 16 17.35 -3.81 17.73
C GLU A 16 16.77 -5.07 18.39
N LEU A 17 16.57 -6.15 17.61
CA LEU A 17 16.02 -7.42 18.07
C LEU A 17 17.09 -8.51 18.09
N LYS A 18 17.19 -9.18 19.23
CA LYS A 18 17.96 -10.41 19.39
C LYS A 18 17.29 -11.55 18.63
N ASP A 19 18.09 -12.53 18.22
CA ASP A 19 17.60 -13.79 17.68
C ASP A 19 16.69 -14.48 18.69
N SER A 20 15.64 -15.16 18.20
CA SER A 20 14.72 -15.94 19.03
C SER A 20 14.17 -15.17 20.25
N SER A 21 13.77 -13.91 20.05
CA SER A 21 13.20 -13.04 21.09
C SER A 21 11.68 -12.85 20.99
N ILE A 22 11.06 -13.22 19.86
CA ILE A 22 9.65 -12.96 19.54
C ILE A 22 8.80 -14.23 19.64
N ASP A 23 7.60 -14.11 20.20
CA ASP A 23 6.65 -15.21 20.42
C ASP A 23 5.56 -15.32 19.36
N LEU A 24 5.29 -14.24 18.62
CA LEU A 24 4.35 -14.22 17.50
C LEU A 24 4.66 -13.02 16.60
N VAL A 25 4.63 -13.22 15.28
CA VAL A 25 4.55 -12.10 14.32
C VAL A 25 3.12 -12.04 13.79
N VAL A 26 2.49 -10.87 13.83
CA VAL A 26 1.20 -10.61 13.15
C VAL A 26 1.35 -9.33 12.34
N THR A 27 1.07 -9.42 11.04
CA THR A 27 1.26 -8.27 10.16
C THR A 27 0.45 -8.35 8.88
N SER A 28 0.46 -7.27 8.12
CA SER A 28 -0.01 -7.21 6.74
C SER A 28 1.00 -6.38 5.95
N PRO A 29 1.61 -6.93 4.89
CA PRO A 29 2.59 -6.19 4.13
C PRO A 29 1.94 -5.02 3.37
N PRO A 30 2.70 -3.95 3.07
CA PRO A 30 2.20 -2.85 2.27
C PRO A 30 1.84 -3.35 0.86
N TYR A 31 0.56 -3.25 0.49
CA TYR A 31 0.09 -3.73 -0.81
C TYR A 31 0.80 -3.04 -1.97
N TRP A 32 1.21 -3.84 -2.95
CA TRP A 32 2.01 -3.41 -4.08
C TRP A 32 1.26 -2.38 -4.95
N HIS A 33 1.86 -1.21 -5.14
CA HIS A 33 1.39 -0.07 -5.94
C HIS A 33 0.02 0.50 -5.57
N ILE A 34 -0.50 0.21 -4.38
CA ILE A 34 -1.75 0.81 -3.91
C ILE A 34 -1.52 2.23 -3.38
N LYS A 35 -0.41 2.46 -2.65
CA LYS A 35 -0.19 3.74 -1.95
C LYS A 35 1.27 4.16 -1.91
N ASN A 36 1.50 5.46 -2.14
CA ASN A 36 2.78 6.12 -1.90
C ASN A 36 2.74 6.81 -0.52
N TYR A 37 3.62 6.40 0.39
CA TYR A 37 3.78 7.02 1.72
C TYR A 37 4.81 8.16 1.72
N GLY A 38 5.48 8.40 0.59
CA GLY A 38 6.39 9.53 0.40
C GLY A 38 7.64 9.44 1.29
N VAL A 39 8.12 8.21 1.53
CA VAL A 39 9.32 7.92 2.31
C VAL A 39 10.26 7.07 1.47
N GLU A 40 11.56 7.39 1.51
CA GLU A 40 12.58 6.61 0.83
C GLU A 40 12.65 5.19 1.41
N GLY A 41 12.89 4.20 0.55
CA GLY A 41 12.99 2.81 0.98
C GLY A 41 11.66 2.13 1.28
N GLN A 42 10.52 2.80 1.08
CA GLN A 42 9.18 2.20 1.20
C GLN A 42 9.07 0.92 0.36
N ILE A 43 8.58 -0.15 0.98
CA ILE A 43 8.19 -1.37 0.27
C ILE A 43 6.79 -1.22 -0.30
N GLY A 44 6.59 -1.68 -1.53
CA GLY A 44 5.28 -1.74 -2.17
C GLY A 44 4.91 -0.51 -3.00
N TYR A 45 5.83 0.43 -3.27
CA TYR A 45 5.57 1.52 -4.23
C TYR A 45 6.81 1.81 -5.08
N GLY A 46 6.62 2.04 -6.38
CA GLY A 46 7.72 2.33 -7.32
C GLY A 46 8.58 1.11 -7.72
N GLN A 47 8.34 -0.06 -7.13
CA GLN A 47 9.07 -1.30 -7.38
C GLN A 47 8.38 -2.15 -8.47
N SER A 48 9.12 -2.96 -9.24
CA SER A 48 8.51 -4.09 -9.94
C SER A 48 7.89 -5.08 -8.95
N LEU A 49 7.03 -5.98 -9.43
CA LEU A 49 6.43 -7.02 -8.60
C LEU A 49 7.52 -7.91 -8.01
N HIS A 50 8.54 -8.24 -8.79
CA HIS A 50 9.69 -9.02 -8.32
C HIS A 50 10.50 -8.29 -7.26
N GLU A 51 10.78 -7.00 -7.44
CA GLU A 51 11.51 -6.18 -6.45
C GLU A 51 10.76 -6.08 -5.12
N TYR A 52 9.44 -5.90 -5.19
CA TYR A 52 8.56 -5.93 -4.02
C TYR A 52 8.61 -7.27 -3.29
N LEU A 53 8.46 -8.38 -4.02
CA LEU A 53 8.48 -9.72 -3.45
C LEU A 53 9.84 -10.06 -2.82
N LYS A 54 10.94 -9.65 -3.45
CA LYS A 54 12.29 -9.78 -2.87
C LYS A 54 12.44 -8.96 -1.59
N SER A 55 11.86 -7.76 -1.54
CA SER A 55 11.89 -6.94 -0.33
C SER A 55 11.13 -7.60 0.82
N LEU A 56 9.97 -8.19 0.55
CA LEU A 56 9.22 -8.97 1.54
C LEU A 56 9.98 -10.21 2.01
N TYR A 57 10.63 -10.92 1.09
CA TYR A 57 11.44 -12.10 1.41
C TYR A 57 12.51 -11.79 2.46
N ILE A 58 13.16 -10.62 2.38
CA ILE A 58 14.14 -10.17 3.39
C ILE A 58 13.47 -9.98 4.76
N VAL A 59 12.30 -9.33 4.81
CA VAL A 59 11.55 -9.15 6.05
C VAL A 59 11.15 -10.49 6.65
N TRP A 60 10.74 -11.47 5.83
CA TRP A 60 10.41 -12.82 6.31
C TRP A 60 11.63 -13.57 6.87
N LYS A 61 12.82 -13.38 6.28
CA LYS A 61 14.09 -13.91 6.84
C LYS A 61 14.38 -13.32 8.22
N GLU A 62 14.18 -12.01 8.38
CA GLU A 62 14.32 -11.36 9.69
C GLU A 62 13.28 -11.85 10.69
N CYS A 63 12.01 -12.01 10.28
CA CYS A 63 10.97 -12.63 11.10
C CYS A 63 11.38 -14.04 11.54
N PHE A 64 11.93 -14.86 10.65
CA PHE A 64 12.41 -16.20 11.00
C PHE A 64 13.54 -16.14 12.03
N ARG A 65 14.52 -15.24 11.87
CA ARG A 65 15.64 -15.05 12.81
C ARG A 65 15.13 -14.69 14.21
N VAL A 66 14.25 -13.71 14.32
CA VAL A 66 13.80 -13.17 15.62
C VAL A 66 12.73 -14.03 16.29
N LEU A 67 11.97 -14.85 15.55
CA LEU A 67 10.98 -15.76 16.14
C LEU A 67 11.66 -16.87 16.96
N LYS A 68 11.10 -17.16 18.14
CA LYS A 68 11.47 -18.35 18.92
C LYS A 68 11.10 -19.65 18.20
N PRO A 69 11.82 -20.76 18.41
CA PRO A 69 11.40 -22.06 17.91
C PRO A 69 10.00 -22.46 18.39
N GLY A 70 9.21 -23.07 17.50
CA GLY A 70 7.84 -23.52 17.79
C GLY A 70 6.77 -22.43 17.81
N THR A 71 7.12 -21.18 17.52
CA THR A 71 6.18 -20.06 17.45
C THR A 71 5.79 -19.73 16.01
N ARG A 72 4.95 -18.71 15.80
CA ARG A 72 4.24 -18.50 14.53
C ARG A 72 4.47 -17.13 13.91
N LEU A 73 4.38 -17.12 12.58
CA LEU A 73 4.26 -15.94 11.73
C LEU A 73 2.87 -15.97 11.09
N CYS A 74 2.12 -14.90 11.28
CA CYS A 74 0.78 -14.73 10.69
C CYS A 74 0.78 -13.50 9.77
N ILE A 75 0.41 -13.72 8.50
CA ILE A 75 0.45 -12.67 7.48
C ILE A 75 -0.94 -12.52 6.87
N ASN A 76 -1.55 -11.36 7.02
CA ASN A 76 -2.76 -10.99 6.30
C ASN A 76 -2.40 -10.42 4.93
N ILE A 77 -2.84 -11.07 3.84
CA ILE A 77 -2.57 -10.67 2.47
C ILE A 77 -3.77 -10.94 1.56
N GLY A 78 -4.14 -9.94 0.76
CA GLY A 78 -5.07 -10.11 -0.35
C GLY A 78 -4.32 -10.33 -1.66
N ASP A 79 -4.88 -11.17 -2.52
CA ASP A 79 -4.43 -11.23 -3.91
C ASP A 79 -4.79 -9.94 -4.65
N GLN A 80 -3.93 -9.53 -5.56
CA GLN A 80 -4.07 -8.23 -6.20
C GLN A 80 -4.57 -8.36 -7.64
N PHE A 81 -5.63 -7.63 -7.96
CA PHE A 81 -6.11 -7.51 -9.33
C PHE A 81 -5.25 -6.53 -10.15
N LEU A 82 -4.48 -7.06 -11.09
CA LEU A 82 -3.71 -6.31 -12.07
C LEU A 82 -4.63 -5.88 -13.21
N ARG A 83 -4.89 -4.58 -13.31
CA ARG A 83 -5.71 -3.99 -14.37
C ARG A 83 -4.92 -3.93 -15.68
N GLY A 84 -5.53 -4.34 -16.79
CA GLY A 84 -4.86 -4.35 -18.10
C GLY A 84 -4.33 -3.00 -18.56
N ILE A 85 -4.98 -1.90 -18.18
CA ILE A 85 -4.50 -0.55 -18.52
C ILE A 85 -3.21 -0.16 -17.78
N ILE A 86 -2.96 -0.77 -16.61
CA ILE A 86 -1.78 -0.49 -15.81
C ILE A 86 -0.70 -1.54 -16.09
N TYR A 87 -1.05 -2.78 -16.40
CA TYR A 87 -0.08 -3.89 -16.46
C TYR A 87 -0.09 -4.66 -17.80
N GLY A 88 -0.73 -4.12 -18.83
CA GLY A 88 -0.84 -4.68 -20.18
C GLY A 88 -1.82 -5.85 -20.33
N LYS A 89 -2.30 -6.44 -19.22
CA LYS A 89 -3.30 -7.51 -19.20
C LYS A 89 -4.09 -7.56 -17.89
N TYR A 90 -5.32 -8.05 -17.95
CA TYR A 90 -6.08 -8.39 -16.75
C TYR A 90 -5.57 -9.70 -16.16
N LYS A 91 -5.16 -9.68 -14.90
CA LYS A 91 -4.65 -10.85 -14.19
C LYS A 91 -4.77 -10.65 -12.69
N VAL A 92 -4.99 -11.73 -11.94
CA VAL A 92 -4.76 -11.73 -10.48
C VAL A 92 -3.31 -12.09 -10.21
N ALA A 93 -2.60 -11.27 -9.43
CA ALA A 93 -1.31 -11.63 -8.86
C ALA A 93 -1.56 -12.45 -7.58
N PRO A 94 -1.21 -13.75 -7.56
CA PRO A 94 -1.45 -14.62 -6.42
C PRO A 94 -0.37 -14.38 -5.35
N LEU A 95 -0.46 -13.24 -4.68
CA LEU A 95 0.52 -12.82 -3.66
C LEU A 95 0.56 -13.82 -2.52
N HIS A 96 -0.59 -14.35 -2.10
CA HIS A 96 -0.64 -15.33 -1.01
C HIS A 96 0.20 -16.59 -1.33
N SER A 97 0.10 -17.12 -2.56
CA SER A 97 0.82 -18.32 -2.97
C SER A 97 2.33 -18.08 -3.00
N GLU A 98 2.76 -16.92 -3.48
CA GLU A 98 4.18 -16.57 -3.53
C GLU A 98 4.76 -16.41 -2.11
N LEU A 99 4.00 -15.83 -1.18
CA LEU A 99 4.40 -15.73 0.23
C LEU A 99 4.52 -17.09 0.91
N ILE A 100 3.67 -18.07 0.56
CA ILE A 100 3.81 -19.46 1.03
C ILE A 100 5.15 -20.04 0.57
N VAL A 101 5.47 -19.93 -0.72
CA VAL A 101 6.75 -20.43 -1.28
C VAL A 101 7.94 -19.75 -0.62
N GLN A 102 7.89 -18.43 -0.42
CA GLN A 102 8.93 -17.68 0.28
C GLN A 102 9.18 -18.22 1.69
N CYS A 103 8.12 -18.38 2.48
CA CYS A 103 8.23 -18.79 3.88
C CYS A 103 8.69 -20.26 4.02
N GLU A 104 8.17 -21.17 3.20
CA GLU A 104 8.62 -22.58 3.12
C GLU A 104 10.12 -22.65 2.80
N LYS A 105 10.57 -21.87 1.81
CA LYS A 105 11.98 -21.80 1.42
C LYS A 105 12.90 -21.24 2.51
N ILE A 106 12.41 -20.32 3.35
CA ILE A 106 13.16 -19.80 4.51
C ILE A 106 13.30 -20.86 5.62
N GLY A 107 12.38 -21.83 5.66
CA GLY A 107 12.36 -22.92 6.64
C GLY A 107 11.20 -22.84 7.63
N PHE A 108 10.15 -22.06 7.33
CA PHE A 108 8.88 -22.15 8.06
C PHE A 108 8.07 -23.35 7.58
N ASP A 109 7.30 -23.98 8.48
CA ASP A 109 6.26 -24.94 8.13
C ASP A 109 4.94 -24.19 7.85
N TYR A 110 4.34 -24.34 6.67
CA TYR A 110 2.99 -23.84 6.42
C TYR A 110 1.94 -24.64 7.18
N MET A 111 1.13 -23.95 7.99
CA MET A 111 0.12 -24.55 8.85
C MET A 111 -1.31 -24.41 8.29
N GLY A 112 -1.45 -23.84 7.09
CA GLY A 112 -2.74 -23.49 6.49
C GLY A 112 -3.04 -21.99 6.54
N SER A 113 -4.23 -21.64 6.04
CA SER A 113 -4.70 -20.27 5.94
C SER A 113 -6.13 -20.15 6.46
N ILE A 114 -6.44 -19.00 7.06
CA ILE A 114 -7.82 -18.61 7.34
C ILE A 114 -8.27 -17.67 6.22
N ILE A 115 -9.45 -17.92 5.66
CA ILE A 115 -10.10 -17.02 4.71
C ILE A 115 -10.87 -15.97 5.50
N TRP A 116 -10.40 -14.73 5.46
CA TRP A 116 -11.11 -13.60 6.04
C TRP A 116 -11.99 -12.94 4.98
N HIS A 117 -13.29 -13.18 5.09
CA HIS A 117 -14.28 -12.53 4.24
C HIS A 117 -14.59 -11.13 4.77
N LYS A 118 -14.23 -10.12 3.96
CA LYS A 118 -14.52 -8.72 4.24
C LYS A 118 -15.93 -8.44 3.73
N LYS A 119 -16.92 -8.38 4.62
CA LYS A 119 -18.23 -7.80 4.25
C LYS A 119 -18.04 -6.32 3.91
N THR A 120 -17.78 -6.01 2.65
CA THR A 120 -17.60 -4.64 2.15
C THR A 120 -18.87 -4.13 1.53
N THR A 121 -19.52 -3.17 2.20
CA THR A 121 -20.68 -2.48 1.64
C THR A 121 -20.33 -1.38 0.63
N MET A 122 -19.06 -1.12 0.28
CA MET A 122 -18.71 -0.21 -0.84
C MET A 122 -17.19 -0.12 -1.10
N ASN A 123 -16.82 -0.15 -2.38
CA ASN A 123 -15.61 0.41 -2.99
C ASN A 123 -14.31 0.30 -2.18
N THR A 124 -13.78 -0.89 -1.99
CA THR A 124 -12.37 -1.02 -1.61
C THR A 124 -11.48 -0.61 -2.78
N THR A 125 -10.44 0.15 -2.49
CA THR A 125 -9.30 0.39 -3.38
C THR A 125 -8.55 -0.93 -3.60
N GLY A 126 -9.11 -1.79 -4.46
CA GLY A 126 -8.56 -3.11 -4.78
C GLY A 126 -9.60 -4.20 -5.05
N GLY A 127 -10.81 -4.07 -4.48
CA GLY A 127 -11.93 -4.99 -4.72
C GLY A 127 -12.65 -4.63 -6.01
N ALA A 128 -12.80 -5.64 -6.88
CA ALA A 128 -13.38 -5.49 -8.19
C ALA A 128 -14.90 -5.41 -8.09
N ASN A 129 -15.50 -4.28 -8.50
CA ASN A 129 -16.82 -4.35 -9.12
C ASN A 129 -16.79 -5.48 -10.15
N VAL A 130 -17.82 -6.33 -10.24
CA VAL A 130 -17.90 -7.41 -11.25
C VAL A 130 -17.50 -6.83 -12.62
N MET A 131 -16.32 -7.21 -13.10
CA MET A 131 -15.77 -6.70 -14.35
C MET A 131 -16.16 -7.67 -15.46
N GLY A 132 -16.87 -7.20 -16.47
CA GLY A 132 -17.33 -8.04 -17.56
C GLY A 132 -18.40 -7.32 -18.37
N SER A 133 -18.83 -7.94 -19.47
CA SER A 133 -19.84 -7.37 -20.35
C SER A 133 -21.25 -7.57 -19.77
N TYR A 134 -21.62 -6.96 -18.65
CA TYR A 134 -22.98 -7.12 -18.11
C TYR A 134 -24.05 -6.76 -19.17
N PRO A 135 -25.11 -7.57 -19.36
CA PRO A 135 -25.44 -8.83 -18.68
C PRO A 135 -24.84 -10.10 -19.32
N TYR A 136 -24.04 -9.97 -20.38
CA TYR A 136 -23.42 -11.06 -21.13
C TYR A 136 -22.18 -11.64 -20.39
N PRO A 137 -22.21 -12.93 -20.02
CA PRO A 137 -21.32 -13.46 -18.99
C PRO A 137 -19.89 -13.90 -19.38
N PRO A 138 -19.48 -14.10 -20.65
CA PRO A 138 -18.32 -14.97 -20.94
C PRO A 138 -16.97 -14.44 -20.44
N ASN A 139 -16.86 -13.14 -20.17
CA ASN A 139 -15.64 -12.50 -19.68
C ASN A 139 -15.80 -11.89 -18.28
N GLY A 140 -16.79 -12.34 -17.52
CA GLY A 140 -17.01 -11.92 -16.13
C GLY A 140 -15.86 -12.34 -15.24
N LEU A 141 -15.30 -11.39 -14.49
CA LEU A 141 -14.30 -11.63 -13.47
C LEU A 141 -14.96 -11.67 -12.09
N ILE A 142 -14.55 -12.65 -11.30
CA ILE A 142 -15.05 -12.87 -9.95
C ILE A 142 -14.54 -11.76 -9.03
N GLU A 143 -15.44 -11.23 -8.20
CA GLU A 143 -15.08 -10.30 -7.14
C GLU A 143 -14.24 -11.01 -6.08
N ILE A 144 -13.16 -10.36 -5.65
CA ILE A 144 -12.30 -10.84 -4.55
C ILE A 144 -12.68 -10.03 -3.32
N ASP A 145 -13.59 -10.59 -2.51
CA ASP A 145 -14.12 -10.02 -1.27
C ASP A 145 -13.46 -10.59 0.00
N TYR A 146 -12.39 -11.37 -0.17
CA TYR A 146 -11.68 -12.03 0.91
C TYR A 146 -10.17 -11.77 0.87
N GLU A 147 -9.53 -11.99 2.01
CA GLU A 147 -8.08 -12.05 2.16
C GLU A 147 -7.64 -13.32 2.87
N PHE A 148 -6.38 -13.67 2.71
CA PHE A 148 -5.76 -14.82 3.35
C PHE A 148 -5.02 -14.36 4.59
N ILE A 149 -5.29 -15.01 5.71
CA ILE A 149 -4.43 -14.97 6.89
C ILE A 149 -3.59 -16.24 6.84
N LEU A 150 -2.39 -16.12 6.30
CA LEU A 150 -1.44 -17.22 6.20
C LEU A 150 -0.82 -17.49 7.58
N ILE A 151 -0.71 -18.77 7.95
CA ILE A 151 -0.16 -19.19 9.24
C ILE A 151 1.06 -20.07 8.98
N PHE A 152 2.20 -19.64 9.50
CA PHE A 152 3.46 -20.35 9.42
C PHE A 152 3.98 -20.64 10.81
N LYS A 153 4.66 -21.77 10.99
CA LYS A 153 5.31 -22.14 12.24
C LYS A 153 6.81 -22.23 12.02
N LYS A 154 7.61 -21.62 12.91
CA LYS A 154 9.05 -21.89 12.95
C LYS A 154 9.27 -23.28 13.57
N PRO A 155 9.99 -24.21 12.92
CA PRO A 155 10.25 -25.53 13.48
C PRO A 155 10.86 -25.48 14.88
N GLY A 156 10.65 -26.54 15.64
CA GLY A 156 11.08 -26.67 17.04
C GLY A 156 9.94 -26.60 18.06
N LYS A 157 10.31 -26.45 19.33
CA LYS A 157 9.41 -26.55 20.47
C LYS A 157 9.38 -25.23 21.25
N LYS A 158 8.18 -24.71 21.52
CA LYS A 158 7.97 -23.58 22.42
C LYS A 158 8.09 -24.05 23.86
N THR A 159 8.75 -23.25 24.71
CA THR A 159 8.80 -23.50 26.15
C THR A 159 7.39 -23.39 26.75
N PRO A 160 6.89 -24.38 27.48
CA PRO A 160 5.57 -24.30 28.10
C PRO A 160 5.51 -23.17 29.13
N PRO A 161 4.40 -22.41 29.19
CA PRO A 161 4.22 -21.39 30.22
C PRO A 161 3.96 -22.03 31.60
N SER A 162 4.06 -21.21 32.66
CA SER A 162 3.59 -21.62 33.99
C SER A 162 2.08 -21.89 33.99
N LYS A 163 1.60 -22.66 34.98
CA LYS A 163 0.17 -22.98 35.11
C LYS A 163 -0.70 -21.73 35.27
N GLU A 164 -0.20 -20.73 36.00
CA GLU A 164 -0.87 -19.44 36.18
C GLU A 164 -1.01 -18.68 34.87
N ILE A 165 0.07 -18.55 34.09
CA ILE A 165 0.04 -17.88 32.77
C ILE A 165 -0.88 -18.62 31.79
N LYS A 166 -0.88 -19.96 31.85
CA LYS A 166 -1.76 -20.80 31.04
C LYS A 166 -3.23 -20.53 31.36
N GLU A 167 -3.59 -20.43 32.64
CA GLU A 167 -4.97 -20.12 33.04
C GLU A 167 -5.39 -18.70 32.64
N LYS A 168 -4.50 -17.70 32.79
CA LYS A 168 -4.75 -16.31 32.34
C LYS A 168 -4.92 -16.17 30.82
N SER A 169 -4.48 -17.16 30.05
CA SER A 169 -4.55 -17.14 28.58
C SER A 169 -5.64 -18.06 28.03
N LYS A 170 -6.50 -18.59 28.89
CA LYS A 170 -7.56 -19.51 28.52
C LYS A 170 -8.59 -18.83 27.61
N LEU A 171 -8.98 -19.55 26.56
CA LEU A 171 -10.10 -19.18 25.71
C LEU A 171 -11.38 -19.83 26.24
N THR A 172 -12.51 -19.14 26.05
CA THR A 172 -13.81 -19.80 26.22
C THR A 172 -14.03 -20.82 25.11
N LYS A 173 -15.03 -21.71 25.28
CA LYS A 173 -15.36 -22.70 24.24
C LYS A 173 -15.85 -22.03 22.96
N GLU A 174 -16.56 -20.92 23.11
CA GLU A 174 -17.12 -20.11 22.02
C GLU A 174 -15.98 -19.45 21.23
N GLU A 175 -15.05 -18.79 21.93
CA GLU A 175 -13.84 -18.23 21.32
C GLU A 175 -13.02 -19.29 20.61
N TRP A 176 -12.84 -20.47 21.23
CA TRP A 176 -12.12 -21.57 20.60
C TRP A 176 -12.77 -22.01 19.28
N LYS A 177 -14.09 -22.23 19.29
CA LYS A 177 -14.83 -22.63 18.08
C LYS A 177 -14.79 -21.54 17.00
N GLU A 178 -14.89 -20.28 17.40
CA GLU A 178 -14.89 -19.15 16.48
C GLU A 178 -13.50 -18.91 15.87
N TYR A 179 -12.45 -18.93 16.70
CA TYR A 179 -11.11 -18.53 16.28
C TYR A 179 -10.42 -19.64 15.48
N PHE A 180 -10.64 -20.92 15.83
CA PHE A 180 -10.09 -22.07 15.11
C PHE A 180 -10.97 -22.51 13.92
N SER A 181 -11.77 -21.60 13.37
CA SER A 181 -12.48 -21.76 12.09
C SER A 181 -11.62 -21.35 10.91
N GLY A 182 -11.71 -22.10 9.80
CA GLY A 182 -11.03 -21.76 8.54
C GLY A 182 -11.61 -20.53 7.82
N HIS A 183 -12.77 -20.03 8.27
CA HIS A 183 -13.42 -18.84 7.70
C HIS A 183 -13.77 -17.86 8.80
N TRP A 184 -13.29 -16.62 8.66
CA TRP A 184 -13.59 -15.51 9.56
C TRP A 184 -14.45 -14.47 8.84
N ASN A 185 -15.49 -14.00 9.52
CA ASN A 185 -16.46 -13.06 8.96
C ASN A 185 -16.64 -11.87 9.91
N PHE A 186 -15.89 -10.80 9.67
CA PHE A 186 -16.07 -9.52 10.36
C PHE A 186 -15.72 -8.36 9.41
N PRO A 187 -16.37 -7.19 9.56
CA PRO A 187 -16.15 -6.06 8.66
C PRO A 187 -14.72 -5.51 8.79
N GLY A 188 -14.23 -4.91 7.70
CA GLY A 188 -13.03 -4.07 7.75
C GLY A 188 -13.25 -2.77 8.53
N GLU A 189 -12.17 -2.11 8.93
CA GLU A 189 -12.23 -0.83 9.65
C GLU A 189 -12.52 0.35 8.70
N ARG A 190 -13.38 1.30 9.09
CA ARG A 190 -13.73 2.48 8.26
C ARG A 190 -12.54 3.46 8.18
N GLN A 191 -12.19 3.84 6.96
CA GLN A 191 -11.03 4.64 6.62
C GLN A 191 -11.31 6.15 6.78
N ILE A 192 -11.20 6.70 7.99
CA ILE A 192 -11.51 8.12 8.21
C ILE A 192 -10.29 9.03 8.05
N GLU A 193 -9.05 8.57 8.32
CA GLU A 193 -7.84 9.43 8.14
C GLU A 193 -6.58 8.66 7.69
N HIS A 194 -6.51 7.34 7.88
CA HIS A 194 -5.31 6.53 7.60
C HIS A 194 -5.67 5.21 6.92
N GLU A 195 -5.58 5.19 5.59
CA GLU A 195 -5.93 4.01 4.78
C GLU A 195 -4.80 2.96 4.76
N ALA A 196 -5.23 1.68 4.79
CA ALA A 196 -4.50 0.40 4.90
C ALA A 196 -4.32 -0.13 6.34
N MET A 197 -5.42 -0.52 6.97
CA MET A 197 -5.45 -1.15 8.30
C MET A 197 -6.42 -2.33 8.30
N PHE A 198 -5.99 -3.48 8.84
CA PHE A 198 -6.93 -4.52 9.28
C PHE A 198 -7.55 -4.10 10.62
N PRO A 199 -8.79 -4.52 10.93
CA PRO A 199 -9.45 -4.19 12.18
C PRO A 199 -8.74 -4.87 13.36
N GLU A 200 -8.82 -4.28 14.55
CA GLU A 200 -8.21 -4.79 15.79
C GLU A 200 -8.61 -6.23 16.13
N GLU A 201 -9.79 -6.67 15.68
CA GLU A 201 -10.28 -8.04 15.87
C GLU A 201 -9.36 -9.09 15.23
N LEU A 202 -8.74 -8.81 14.07
CA LEU A 202 -7.83 -9.74 13.38
C LEU A 202 -6.59 -10.08 14.23
N PRO A 203 -5.74 -9.12 14.65
CA PRO A 203 -4.59 -9.42 15.48
C PRO A 203 -5.02 -9.91 16.86
N LYS A 204 -6.11 -9.41 17.44
CA LYS A 204 -6.63 -9.89 18.73
C LYS A 204 -6.86 -11.40 18.73
N ARG A 205 -7.53 -11.94 17.69
CA ARG A 205 -7.75 -13.39 17.56
C ARG A 205 -6.44 -14.16 17.47
N LEU A 206 -5.53 -13.74 16.59
CA LEU A 206 -4.24 -14.41 16.40
C LEU A 206 -3.37 -14.39 17.66
N ILE A 207 -3.34 -13.26 18.38
CA ILE A 207 -2.62 -13.12 19.64
C ILE A 207 -3.22 -14.06 20.70
N ARG A 208 -4.55 -14.09 20.83
CA ARG A 208 -5.26 -15.00 21.75
C ARG A 208 -5.03 -16.48 21.41
N MET A 209 -4.95 -16.84 20.13
CA MET A 209 -4.72 -18.22 19.69
C MET A 209 -3.29 -18.70 19.90
N PHE A 210 -2.29 -17.83 19.69
CA PHE A 210 -0.90 -18.27 19.48
C PHE A 210 0.10 -17.73 20.51
N THR A 211 -0.35 -16.94 21.48
CA THR A 211 0.49 -16.44 22.58
C THR A 211 -0.14 -16.65 23.94
N PHE A 212 0.68 -16.58 24.98
CA PHE A 212 0.27 -16.48 26.37
C PHE A 212 0.47 -15.04 26.89
N VAL A 213 -0.16 -14.69 28.01
CA VAL A 213 0.08 -13.41 28.71
C VAL A 213 1.59 -13.25 28.97
N GLY A 214 2.11 -12.05 28.68
CA GLY A 214 3.54 -11.72 28.81
C GLY A 214 4.42 -12.08 27.60
N ASP A 215 3.93 -12.85 26.63
CA ASP A 215 4.64 -13.11 25.37
C ASP A 215 4.83 -11.81 24.57
N THR A 216 5.81 -11.80 23.65
CA THR A 216 6.13 -10.63 22.81
C THR A 216 5.62 -10.80 21.38
N VAL A 217 4.78 -9.87 20.92
CA VAL A 217 4.21 -9.81 19.58
C VAL A 217 4.96 -8.80 18.72
N LEU A 218 5.33 -9.16 17.49
CA LEU A 218 6.00 -8.29 16.52
C LEU A 218 5.09 -7.95 15.34
N ASP A 219 5.14 -6.68 14.91
CA ASP A 219 4.61 -6.23 13.62
C ASP A 219 5.71 -5.50 12.81
N PRO A 220 6.28 -6.11 11.75
CA PRO A 220 7.30 -5.48 10.91
C PRO A 220 6.75 -4.37 9.98
N PHE A 221 5.43 -4.20 9.89
CA PHE A 221 4.75 -3.20 9.06
C PHE A 221 3.67 -2.50 9.90
N LEU A 222 4.10 -1.86 10.99
CA LEU A 222 3.24 -1.39 12.08
C LEU A 222 2.12 -0.44 11.63
N GLY A 223 2.39 0.44 10.66
CA GLY A 223 1.45 1.43 10.19
C GLY A 223 0.90 2.27 11.33
N SER A 224 -0.42 2.20 11.54
CA SER A 224 -1.09 2.97 12.60
C SER A 224 -0.90 2.42 14.02
N GLY A 225 -0.36 1.21 14.20
CA GLY A 225 -0.18 0.60 15.51
C GLY A 225 -1.28 -0.37 15.99
N THR A 226 -2.14 -0.88 15.10
CA THR A 226 -3.26 -1.76 15.47
C THR A 226 -2.79 -3.03 16.19
N THR A 227 -1.76 -3.71 15.69
CA THR A 227 -1.22 -4.94 16.31
C THR A 227 -0.66 -4.68 17.71
N VAL A 228 0.10 -3.60 17.88
CA VAL A 228 0.66 -3.20 19.18
C VAL A 228 -0.45 -2.91 20.18
N LYS A 229 -1.48 -2.15 19.77
CA LYS A 229 -2.64 -1.87 20.62
C LYS A 229 -3.34 -3.17 21.06
N ALA A 230 -3.63 -4.07 20.13
CA ALA A 230 -4.26 -5.35 20.43
C ALA A 230 -3.44 -6.20 21.40
N ALA A 231 -2.11 -6.26 21.21
CA ALA A 231 -1.21 -6.99 22.10
C ALA A 231 -1.22 -6.42 23.52
N LEU A 232 -1.08 -5.10 23.67
CA LEU A 232 -1.12 -4.44 24.98
C LEU A 232 -2.45 -4.64 25.71
N ASN A 233 -3.56 -4.56 24.99
CA ASN A 233 -4.91 -4.79 25.53
C ASN A 233 -5.12 -6.25 26.00
N LEU A 234 -4.34 -7.19 25.45
CA LEU A 234 -4.35 -8.60 25.83
C LEU A 234 -3.20 -8.95 26.79
N GLU A 235 -2.57 -7.97 27.43
CA GLU A 235 -1.46 -8.17 28.37
C GLU A 235 -0.25 -8.90 27.75
N ARG A 236 0.01 -8.68 26.46
CA ARG A 236 1.25 -9.08 25.78
C ARG A 236 2.18 -7.89 25.63
N ASN A 237 3.47 -8.18 25.56
CA ASN A 237 4.46 -7.20 25.12
C ASN A 237 4.38 -7.04 23.60
N ALA A 238 4.80 -5.88 23.09
CA ALA A 238 4.69 -5.61 21.67
C ALA A 238 5.91 -4.88 21.12
N ILE A 239 6.30 -5.21 19.89
CA ILE A 239 7.31 -4.47 19.15
C ILE A 239 6.78 -4.20 17.75
N GLY A 240 6.99 -2.99 17.24
CA GLY A 240 6.55 -2.63 15.90
C GLY A 240 7.58 -1.81 15.14
N TYR A 241 7.76 -2.12 13.87
CA TYR A 241 8.60 -1.34 12.95
C TYR A 241 7.73 -0.50 12.02
N GLU A 242 8.06 0.78 11.90
CA GLU A 242 7.45 1.69 10.94
C GLU A 242 8.54 2.53 10.28
N ILE A 243 8.62 2.53 8.95
CA ILE A 243 9.66 3.28 8.25
C ILE A 243 9.32 4.77 8.15
N ASN A 244 8.03 5.12 8.10
CA ASN A 244 7.57 6.48 7.95
C ASN A 244 7.29 7.13 9.30
N GLU A 245 8.20 8.00 9.74
CA GLU A 245 8.07 8.74 10.99
C GLU A 245 6.75 9.52 11.12
N LYS A 246 6.12 9.92 10.00
CA LYS A 246 4.83 10.63 10.01
C LYS A 246 3.70 9.81 10.65
N PHE A 247 3.86 8.50 10.82
CA PHE A 247 2.91 7.66 11.53
C PHE A 247 3.05 7.75 13.06
N LEU A 248 4.16 8.28 13.60
CA LEU A 248 4.36 8.35 15.05
C LEU A 248 3.20 9.02 15.80
N PRO A 249 2.70 10.22 15.43
CA PRO A 249 1.58 10.84 16.13
C PRO A 249 0.33 9.95 16.16
N ILE A 250 0.07 9.21 15.08
CA ILE A 250 -1.06 8.29 14.94
C ILE A 250 -0.87 7.10 15.87
N ILE A 251 0.31 6.49 15.86
CA ILE A 251 0.67 5.38 16.73
C ILE A 251 0.50 5.80 18.18
N LYS A 252 1.06 6.95 18.58
CA LYS A 252 0.96 7.48 19.96
C LYS A 252 -0.50 7.68 20.39
N LYS A 253 -1.34 8.24 19.50
CA LYS A 253 -2.77 8.40 19.76
C LYS A 253 -3.48 7.05 19.89
N LYS A 254 -3.14 6.07 19.03
CA LYS A 254 -3.80 4.75 18.99
C LYS A 254 -3.43 3.86 20.18
N ILE A 255 -2.17 3.89 20.63
CA ILE A 255 -1.72 3.12 21.80
C ILE A 255 -1.95 3.85 23.13
N ASP A 256 -2.63 5.00 23.06
CA ASP A 256 -3.09 5.79 24.19
C ASP A 256 -1.98 6.27 25.12
N ILE A 257 -0.96 6.94 24.56
CA ILE A 257 0.12 7.53 25.35
C ILE A 257 -0.37 8.67 26.25
N ASN A 258 -1.55 9.25 25.97
CA ASN A 258 -2.02 10.50 26.58
C ASN A 258 -3.25 10.37 27.51
N GLN A 259 -3.86 9.20 27.69
CA GLN A 259 -4.88 9.02 28.72
C GLN A 259 -4.33 8.16 29.87
N ASN A 260 -4.36 8.73 31.08
CA ASN A 260 -3.89 8.21 32.36
C ASN A 260 -4.62 6.93 32.85
N LEU A 261 -5.02 6.01 31.97
CA LEU A 261 -5.87 4.87 32.34
C LEU A 261 -5.11 3.58 32.67
N PHE A 262 -3.78 3.52 32.48
CA PHE A 262 -3.00 2.34 32.87
C PHE A 262 -1.57 2.70 33.34
N GLU A 263 -1.36 2.81 34.65
CA GLU A 263 -0.04 2.95 35.31
C GLU A 263 0.95 1.79 35.01
N ASN A 264 0.53 0.78 34.23
CA ASN A 264 1.22 -0.50 34.03
C ASN A 264 1.83 -0.71 32.62
N LYS A 265 1.96 0.34 31.79
CA LYS A 265 2.51 0.25 30.42
C LYS A 265 3.82 1.04 30.29
N LYS A 266 4.89 0.39 29.82
CA LYS A 266 6.16 1.04 29.45
C LYS A 266 6.25 1.18 27.93
N ILE A 267 6.30 2.40 27.40
CA ILE A 267 6.39 2.64 25.96
C ILE A 267 7.77 3.23 25.64
N GLU A 268 8.52 2.56 24.78
CA GLU A 268 9.81 2.99 24.27
C GLU A 268 9.69 3.32 22.78
N ILE A 269 10.23 4.47 22.36
CA ILE A 269 10.30 4.84 20.94
C ILE A 269 11.76 4.98 20.58
N THR A 270 12.22 4.18 19.62
CA THR A 270 13.58 4.22 19.09
C THR A 270 13.53 4.72 17.65
N LYS A 271 14.29 5.77 17.34
CA LYS A 271 14.49 6.20 15.94
C LYS A 271 15.86 5.72 15.48
N ARG A 272 15.89 4.97 14.38
CA ARG A 272 17.15 4.49 13.82
C ARG A 272 17.78 5.59 12.96
N ASN A 273 18.92 6.10 13.41
CA ASN A 273 19.69 7.10 12.68
C ASN A 273 20.71 6.47 11.70
N GLN A 274 20.98 5.17 11.83
CA GLN A 274 21.96 4.47 11.00
C GLN A 274 21.34 4.02 9.68
N GLN A 275 21.96 4.39 8.57
CA GLN A 275 21.63 3.85 7.26
C GLN A 275 22.10 2.40 7.19
N ILE A 276 21.17 1.48 6.94
CA ILE A 276 21.46 0.06 6.84
C ILE A 276 21.54 -0.34 5.37
N LYS A 277 22.68 -0.88 4.95
CA LYS A 277 22.81 -1.52 3.64
C LYS A 277 22.01 -2.82 3.65
N ILE A 278 21.04 -2.90 2.74
CA ILE A 278 20.27 -4.12 2.48
C ILE A 278 21.00 -4.91 1.40
N GLU A 279 21.34 -6.15 1.71
CA GLU A 279 21.99 -7.04 0.76
C GLU A 279 21.00 -7.52 -0.31
N PRO A 280 21.44 -7.65 -1.57
CA PRO A 280 20.57 -8.14 -2.63
C PRO A 280 20.18 -9.60 -2.39
N VAL A 281 18.92 -9.94 -2.67
CA VAL A 281 18.42 -11.31 -2.60
C VAL A 281 18.96 -12.11 -3.79
N THR A 282 19.82 -13.09 -3.51
CA THR A 282 20.38 -14.01 -4.51
C THR A 282 19.80 -15.42 -4.41
N ASP A 283 19.25 -15.77 -3.25
CA ASP A 283 18.75 -17.10 -2.92
C ASP A 283 17.28 -17.31 -3.30
N TYR A 284 16.54 -16.25 -3.68
CA TYR A 284 15.13 -16.32 -4.05
C TYR A 284 14.81 -15.58 -5.36
N ILE A 285 14.06 -16.27 -6.22
CA ILE A 285 13.52 -15.77 -7.48
C ILE A 285 12.00 -15.98 -7.45
N PRO A 286 11.19 -14.92 -7.64
CA PRO A 286 9.74 -15.06 -7.69
C PRO A 286 9.25 -16.01 -8.78
N ASN A 287 8.26 -16.85 -8.47
CA ASN A 287 7.71 -17.84 -9.41
C ASN A 287 6.64 -17.26 -10.33
N ILE A 288 6.02 -16.15 -9.92
CA ILE A 288 5.07 -15.43 -10.74
C ILE A 288 5.77 -14.53 -11.77
N LYS A 289 5.16 -14.33 -12.94
CA LYS A 289 5.66 -13.38 -13.94
C LYS A 289 5.79 -11.99 -13.35
N ASP A 290 6.93 -11.33 -13.61
CA ASP A 290 7.13 -9.94 -13.18
C ASP A 290 6.08 -9.03 -13.82
N ALA A 291 5.79 -7.94 -13.13
CA ALA A 291 4.90 -6.90 -13.58
C ALA A 291 5.46 -5.57 -13.08
N MET A 292 5.33 -4.55 -13.90
CA MET A 292 5.59 -3.17 -13.52
C MET A 292 4.46 -2.35 -14.13
N PRO A 293 3.96 -1.30 -13.45
CA PRO A 293 3.02 -0.39 -14.09
C PRO A 293 3.62 0.12 -15.39
N GLN A 294 2.91 -0.17 -16.47
CA GLN A 294 3.19 0.33 -17.79
C GLN A 294 2.87 1.81 -17.82
N THR A 295 3.92 2.57 -18.01
CA THR A 295 3.88 3.99 -18.33
C THR A 295 3.70 4.22 -19.82
N ASN A 296 3.72 3.15 -20.64
CA ASN A 296 3.59 3.22 -22.11
C ASN A 296 2.17 3.66 -22.51
N PRO A 297 2.04 4.88 -23.05
CA PRO A 297 0.75 5.48 -23.44
C PRO A 297 0.10 4.86 -24.68
N GLU A 298 0.84 4.15 -25.54
CA GLU A 298 0.28 3.52 -26.74
C GLU A 298 -0.72 2.38 -26.42
N LEU A 299 -0.61 1.79 -25.22
CA LEU A 299 -1.47 0.70 -24.76
C LEU A 299 -2.78 1.18 -24.12
N PHE A 300 -2.90 2.48 -23.88
CA PHE A 300 -4.15 3.09 -23.47
C PHE A 300 -4.98 3.32 -24.76
N LYS A 301 -5.91 2.42 -25.09
CA LYS A 301 -6.89 2.71 -26.14
C LYS A 301 -7.81 3.85 -25.68
N PHE A 302 -7.48 5.08 -26.08
CA PHE A 302 -8.16 6.32 -25.69
C PHE A 302 -9.41 6.64 -26.52
N GLU A 303 -10.01 5.64 -27.18
CA GLU A 303 -11.16 5.83 -28.09
C GLU A 303 -12.48 6.22 -27.41
N ARG A 304 -12.52 6.27 -26.07
CA ARG A 304 -13.68 6.78 -25.32
C ARG A 304 -13.23 7.89 -24.38
N GLU A 305 -14.08 8.91 -24.18
CA GLU A 305 -13.91 10.01 -23.22
C GLU A 305 -13.85 9.48 -21.78
N ARG A 306 -12.77 8.78 -21.44
CA ARG A 306 -12.50 8.23 -20.13
C ARG A 306 -11.95 9.34 -19.24
N LEU A 307 -12.55 9.45 -18.07
CA LEU A 307 -12.13 10.40 -17.05
C LEU A 307 -11.10 9.76 -16.10
N TYR A 308 -10.02 10.49 -15.85
CA TYR A 308 -8.96 10.22 -14.88
C TYR A 308 -9.02 11.25 -13.77
N THR A 309 -8.55 10.92 -12.58
CA THR A 309 -8.46 11.91 -11.48
C THR A 309 -7.03 12.40 -11.35
N VAL A 310 -6.81 13.72 -11.32
CA VAL A 310 -5.48 14.28 -11.10
C VAL A 310 -5.11 14.14 -9.63
N LYS A 311 -4.12 13.31 -9.30
CA LYS A 311 -3.68 13.04 -7.92
C LYS A 311 -2.65 14.05 -7.44
N GLU A 312 -1.74 14.44 -8.31
CA GLU A 312 -0.59 15.26 -7.95
C GLU A 312 -0.21 16.21 -9.10
N VAL A 313 0.29 17.39 -8.74
CA VAL A 313 0.93 18.32 -9.68
C VAL A 313 2.43 18.21 -9.45
N LEU A 314 3.14 17.70 -10.46
CA LEU A 314 4.56 17.41 -10.35
C LEU A 314 5.41 18.65 -10.66
N SER A 315 4.99 19.46 -11.63
CA SER A 315 5.66 20.67 -12.07
C SER A 315 4.69 21.68 -12.66
N GLU A 316 5.19 22.83 -13.10
CA GLU A 316 4.47 23.89 -13.80
C GLU A 316 3.75 23.44 -15.09
N ASN A 317 4.09 22.26 -15.61
CA ASN A 317 3.50 21.68 -16.83
C ASN A 317 3.29 20.17 -16.76
N SER A 318 3.38 19.55 -15.58
CA SER A 318 3.24 18.10 -15.44
C SER A 318 2.32 17.73 -14.29
N ILE A 319 1.44 16.76 -14.55
CA ILE A 319 0.48 16.23 -13.59
C ILE A 319 0.57 14.71 -13.54
N LYS A 320 0.23 14.12 -12.40
CA LYS A 320 0.12 12.68 -12.20
C LYS A 320 -1.32 12.26 -11.99
N LEU A 321 -1.76 11.25 -12.72
CA LEU A 321 -3.12 10.72 -12.63
C LEU A 321 -3.25 9.63 -11.58
N ASP A 322 -4.49 9.27 -11.25
CA ASP A 322 -4.85 8.14 -10.38
C ASP A 322 -4.39 6.78 -10.90
N THR A 323 -4.08 6.68 -12.19
CA THR A 323 -3.44 5.50 -12.80
C THR A 323 -1.93 5.45 -12.59
N GLY A 324 -1.30 6.51 -12.08
CA GLY A 324 0.15 6.67 -11.99
C GLY A 324 0.78 7.29 -13.24
N LEU A 325 0.03 7.47 -14.33
CA LEU A 325 0.50 8.09 -15.57
C LEU A 325 0.93 9.55 -15.32
N ILE A 326 2.12 9.90 -15.81
CA ILE A 326 2.63 11.28 -15.78
C ILE A 326 2.30 11.93 -17.12
N VAL A 327 1.55 13.02 -17.07
CA VAL A 327 1.14 13.78 -18.24
C VAL A 327 1.84 15.12 -18.24
N LYS A 328 2.55 15.43 -19.33
CA LYS A 328 3.10 16.77 -19.59
C LYS A 328 2.17 17.51 -20.54
N LEU A 329 1.83 18.75 -20.21
CA LEU A 329 0.95 19.58 -21.02
C LEU A 329 1.64 19.87 -22.36
N LEU A 330 1.09 19.34 -23.46
CA LEU A 330 1.61 19.51 -24.81
C LEU A 330 1.28 20.89 -25.40
N GLY A 331 2.21 21.45 -26.17
CA GLY A 331 2.03 22.67 -26.95
C GLY A 331 2.11 23.96 -26.14
N VAL A 332 2.50 23.89 -24.86
CA VAL A 332 2.70 25.04 -23.97
C VAL A 332 4.17 25.16 -23.57
N LYS A 333 4.72 26.37 -23.68
CA LYS A 333 6.04 26.76 -23.16
C LYS A 333 5.80 27.64 -21.93
N ILE A 334 5.98 27.10 -20.73
CA ILE A 334 5.70 27.85 -19.51
C ILE A 334 6.65 29.05 -19.39
N THR A 335 6.09 30.23 -19.19
CA THR A 335 6.81 31.49 -18.99
C THR A 335 6.77 31.93 -17.53
N LYS A 336 5.67 31.62 -16.82
CA LYS A 336 5.46 31.96 -15.41
C LYS A 336 5.25 30.69 -14.57
N LYS A 337 6.35 30.14 -14.04
CA LYS A 337 6.38 28.79 -13.46
C LYS A 337 5.53 28.67 -12.19
N ASP A 338 5.65 29.61 -11.27
CA ASP A 338 4.98 29.55 -9.98
C ASP A 338 3.46 29.70 -10.14
N GLU A 339 3.03 30.63 -10.99
CA GLU A 339 1.62 30.88 -11.29
C GLU A 339 0.99 29.69 -12.05
N ALA A 340 1.71 29.11 -13.02
CA ALA A 340 1.25 27.92 -13.72
C ALA A 340 1.08 26.73 -12.74
N LYS A 341 2.05 26.51 -11.85
CA LYS A 341 1.97 25.45 -10.84
C LYS A 341 0.82 25.68 -9.85
N GLN A 342 0.67 26.91 -9.34
CA GLN A 342 -0.44 27.28 -8.46
C GLN A 342 -1.80 27.10 -9.14
N TYR A 343 -1.91 27.45 -10.43
CA TYR A 343 -3.12 27.23 -11.20
C TYR A 343 -3.47 25.73 -11.28
N LEU A 344 -2.50 24.87 -11.59
CA LEU A 344 -2.70 23.42 -11.62
C LEU A 344 -3.12 22.89 -10.23
N GLU A 345 -2.45 23.32 -9.16
CA GLU A 345 -2.76 22.93 -7.79
C GLU A 345 -4.18 23.34 -7.38
N LYS A 346 -4.60 24.56 -7.71
CA LYS A 346 -5.89 25.11 -7.31
C LYS A 346 -7.07 24.60 -8.15
N PHE A 347 -6.88 24.48 -9.46
CA PHE A 347 -7.99 24.26 -10.40
C PHE A 347 -8.00 22.89 -11.07
N VAL A 348 -6.88 22.16 -11.04
CA VAL A 348 -6.73 20.88 -11.76
C VAL A 348 -6.56 19.71 -10.79
N LYS A 349 -5.81 19.86 -9.71
CA LYS A 349 -5.62 18.80 -8.70
C LYS A 349 -6.95 18.37 -8.08
N GLY A 350 -7.12 17.05 -7.93
CA GLY A 350 -8.34 16.43 -7.44
C GLY A 350 -9.52 16.45 -8.43
N LYS A 351 -9.39 17.10 -9.59
CA LYS A 351 -10.45 17.12 -10.60
C LYS A 351 -10.36 15.94 -11.56
N LYS A 352 -11.49 15.65 -12.21
CA LYS A 352 -11.57 14.66 -13.27
C LYS A 352 -11.20 15.29 -14.62
N VAL A 353 -10.29 14.66 -15.34
CA VAL A 353 -9.78 15.07 -16.65
C VAL A 353 -9.93 13.97 -17.68
N PHE A 354 -10.12 14.33 -18.94
CA PHE A 354 -9.85 13.45 -20.07
C PHE A 354 -8.69 14.01 -20.89
N LEU A 355 -8.02 13.13 -21.63
CA LEU A 355 -6.83 13.47 -22.39
C LEU A 355 -7.11 13.33 -23.89
N LYS A 356 -6.51 14.21 -24.68
CA LYS A 356 -6.34 14.01 -26.12
C LYS A 356 -4.86 14.03 -26.45
N PHE A 357 -4.49 13.28 -27.48
CA PHE A 357 -3.09 13.10 -27.87
C PHE A 357 -2.85 13.64 -29.26
N ASP A 358 -1.59 13.90 -29.53
CA ASP A 358 -1.11 14.27 -30.85
C ASP A 358 -0.30 13.11 -31.42
N PRO A 359 -0.67 12.53 -32.57
CA PRO A 359 0.07 11.41 -33.17
C PRO A 359 1.54 11.73 -33.45
N SER A 360 1.89 13.02 -33.54
CA SER A 360 3.25 13.49 -33.83
C SER A 360 4.17 13.45 -32.60
N TYR A 361 3.63 13.24 -31.39
CA TYR A 361 4.40 13.28 -30.14
C TYR A 361 4.33 11.95 -29.43
N GLN A 362 5.49 11.33 -29.31
CA GLN A 362 5.63 10.07 -28.62
C GLN A 362 5.96 10.29 -27.13
N PRO A 363 5.52 9.38 -26.27
CA PRO A 363 5.90 9.32 -24.86
C PRO A 363 7.40 9.08 -24.66
N GLU A 364 8.00 9.76 -23.69
CA GLU A 364 9.44 9.68 -23.43
C GLU A 364 9.70 9.69 -21.91
N ASN A 365 10.60 8.84 -21.41
CA ASN A 365 10.98 8.78 -19.98
C ASN A 365 9.79 8.72 -19.00
N ASN A 366 8.79 7.87 -19.30
CA ASN A 366 7.54 7.73 -18.52
C ASN A 366 6.65 8.99 -18.48
N ILE A 367 6.92 9.97 -19.32
CA ILE A 367 6.15 11.21 -19.45
C ILE A 367 5.37 11.16 -20.76
N THR A 368 4.07 11.43 -20.65
CA THR A 368 3.15 11.43 -21.78
C THR A 368 2.76 12.85 -22.17
N PRO A 369 3.18 13.36 -23.33
CA PRO A 369 2.69 14.62 -23.83
C PRO A 369 1.19 14.51 -24.17
N ALA A 370 0.35 15.35 -23.57
CA ALA A 370 -1.08 15.35 -23.87
C ALA A 370 -1.75 16.72 -23.72
N TYR A 371 -2.92 16.82 -24.35
CA TYR A 371 -3.87 17.89 -24.19
C TYR A 371 -4.85 17.52 -23.07
N VAL A 372 -4.89 18.33 -22.01
CA VAL A 372 -5.65 18.04 -20.80
C VAL A 372 -6.95 18.82 -20.79
N PHE A 373 -8.07 18.11 -20.67
CA PHE A 373 -9.39 18.69 -20.56
C PHE A 373 -10.04 18.31 -19.24
N LEU A 374 -10.62 19.27 -18.52
CA LEU A 374 -11.49 18.96 -17.39
C LEU A 374 -12.77 18.26 -17.87
N LYS A 375 -13.47 17.55 -16.96
CA LYS A 375 -14.77 16.90 -17.24
C LYS A 375 -15.80 17.84 -17.89
N ASN A 376 -15.78 19.13 -17.53
CA ASN A 376 -16.65 20.17 -18.12
C ASN A 376 -16.11 20.75 -19.44
N LYS A 377 -15.15 20.06 -20.09
CA LYS A 377 -14.54 20.39 -21.39
C LYS A 377 -13.68 21.66 -21.40
N ILE A 378 -13.32 22.23 -20.24
CA ILE A 378 -12.31 23.29 -20.16
C ILE A 378 -10.95 22.72 -20.59
N PHE A 379 -10.33 23.35 -21.58
CA PHE A 379 -9.04 22.95 -22.12
C PHE A 379 -7.91 23.64 -21.36
N ILE A 380 -7.24 22.91 -20.47
CA ILE A 380 -6.24 23.46 -19.54
C ILE A 380 -5.05 24.06 -20.29
N ASN A 381 -4.50 23.36 -21.29
CA ASN A 381 -3.34 23.86 -22.05
C ASN A 381 -3.65 25.22 -22.71
N LYS A 382 -4.87 25.39 -23.23
CA LYS A 382 -5.33 26.65 -23.80
C LYS A 382 -5.51 27.74 -22.73
N GLU A 383 -6.05 27.38 -21.56
CA GLU A 383 -6.25 28.34 -20.47
C GLU A 383 -4.92 28.85 -19.91
N MET A 384 -3.87 28.00 -19.87
CA MET A 384 -2.52 28.42 -19.50
C MET A 384 -1.99 29.55 -20.39
N ILE A 385 -2.27 29.49 -21.69
CA ILE A 385 -1.87 30.52 -22.65
C ILE A 385 -2.74 31.76 -22.50
N LYS A 386 -4.05 31.58 -22.38
CA LYS A 386 -5.00 32.67 -22.23
C LYS A 386 -4.73 33.54 -20.99
N GLN A 387 -4.34 32.92 -19.89
CA GLN A 387 -4.03 33.59 -18.62
C GLN A 387 -2.58 34.15 -18.59
N GLY A 388 -1.80 33.97 -19.66
CA GLY A 388 -0.42 34.46 -19.75
C GLY A 388 0.58 33.69 -18.88
N PHE A 389 0.24 32.47 -18.45
CA PHE A 389 1.16 31.60 -17.71
C PHE A 389 2.14 30.85 -18.63
N ALA A 390 1.75 30.70 -19.89
CA ALA A 390 2.52 29.99 -20.90
C ALA A 390 2.42 30.65 -22.27
N ASP A 391 3.46 30.47 -23.07
CA ASP A 391 3.46 30.75 -24.50
C ASP A 391 3.17 29.49 -25.31
N ILE A 392 2.95 29.69 -26.61
CA ILE A 392 2.82 28.60 -27.57
C ILE A 392 4.19 27.97 -27.77
N GLN A 393 4.29 26.66 -27.56
CA GLN A 393 5.53 25.92 -27.83
C GLN A 393 5.86 25.99 -29.33
N GLU A 394 7.16 25.99 -29.67
CA GLU A 394 7.61 25.86 -31.06
C GLU A 394 7.36 24.43 -31.58
N GLY A 395 7.20 24.29 -32.90
CA GLY A 395 6.91 23.00 -33.55
C GLY A 395 5.51 22.92 -34.15
N ASN A 396 5.19 21.75 -34.72
CA ASN A 396 3.88 21.45 -35.30
C ASN A 396 3.10 20.54 -34.36
N PHE A 397 1.83 20.85 -34.11
CA PHE A 397 0.94 20.07 -33.25
C PHE A 397 -0.53 20.47 -33.52
N LEU A 398 -1.45 19.52 -33.32
CA LEU A 398 -2.85 19.53 -33.70
C LEU A 398 -3.62 20.78 -33.26
N TYR A 399 -3.36 21.27 -32.04
CA TYR A 399 -4.08 22.43 -31.48
C TYR A 399 -3.37 23.77 -31.63
N LYS A 400 -2.31 23.86 -32.44
CA LYS A 400 -1.54 25.10 -32.63
C LYS A 400 -2.39 26.30 -33.06
N ASN A 401 -3.29 26.10 -34.03
CA ASN A 401 -4.21 27.15 -34.48
C ASN A 401 -5.19 27.60 -33.40
N ASN A 402 -5.62 26.68 -32.52
CA ASN A 402 -6.49 27.02 -31.39
C ASN A 402 -5.75 27.84 -30.33
N PHE A 403 -4.47 27.57 -30.11
CA PHE A 403 -3.62 28.34 -29.20
C PHE A 403 -3.31 29.73 -29.76
N ALA A 404 -2.98 29.82 -31.06
CA ALA A 404 -2.72 31.10 -31.74
C ALA A 404 -3.91 32.06 -31.66
N LYS A 405 -5.13 31.58 -31.98
CA LYS A 405 -6.36 32.40 -31.87
C LYS A 405 -6.54 32.99 -30.47
N VAL A 406 -6.24 32.21 -29.44
CA VAL A 406 -6.48 32.60 -28.04
C VAL A 406 -5.43 33.58 -27.55
N LYS A 407 -4.18 33.40 -27.97
CA LYS A 407 -3.11 34.35 -27.68
C LYS A 407 -3.41 35.73 -28.26
N THR A 408 -3.83 35.80 -29.52
CA THR A 408 -4.22 37.06 -30.18
C THR A 408 -5.45 37.71 -29.52
N LEU A 409 -6.39 36.92 -28.99
CA LEU A 409 -7.56 37.42 -28.25
C LEU A 409 -7.21 37.93 -26.85
N ALA A 410 -6.22 37.33 -26.19
CA ALA A 410 -5.73 37.77 -24.88
C ALA A 410 -4.92 39.07 -25.01
N GLU A 411 -4.07 39.19 -26.04
CA GLU A 411 -3.27 40.39 -26.35
C GLU A 411 -4.12 41.61 -26.77
N LYS A 412 -5.36 41.40 -27.21
CA LYS A 412 -6.31 42.48 -27.55
C LYS A 412 -7.16 42.96 -26.37
N ASN A 413 -7.22 42.20 -25.29
CA ASN A 413 -8.12 42.42 -24.15
C ASN A 413 -7.38 42.68 -22.82
N GLY A 414 -6.06 42.58 -22.81
CA GLY A 414 -5.18 43.03 -21.72
C GLY A 414 -4.47 44.30 -22.14
#